data_AF-A0A830B1C6-F1
#
_entry.id   AF-A0A830B1C6-F1
#
_cell.length_a   1.000
_cell.length_b   1.000
_cell.length_c   1.000
_cell.angle_alpha   90.00
_cell.angle_beta   90.00
_cell.angle_gamma   90.00
#
_symmetry.space_group_name_H-M   'P 1'
#
loop_
_entity.id
_entity.type
_entity.pdbx_description
1 polymer ?
#
loop_
_entity_poly.entity_id
_entity_poly.type
_entity_poly.pdbx_seq_one_letter_code
_entity_poly.pdbx_strand_id
1 'polypeptide(L)'
;MNPVQKKIPVLIHNGKPRAQARFWADFVDKKVYEVGRRIWSTKGDELEAAKKDLIDALKLLETELADKPYFGGDNFGFLDVALITFSTRFYTYETLGNFSLREHCPKLVAWAKRCMNKESVSKSLVDPQKVYEYED
;
A
#
# COMPACT_ATOMS: atom_id res chain seq x y z
N MET A 1 -16.27 23.21 -7.28
CA MET A 1 -15.44 23.46 -6.08
C MET A 1 -16.36 23.53 -4.87
N ASN A 2 -16.18 22.68 -3.85
CA ASN A 2 -17.14 22.47 -2.76
C ASN A 2 -17.07 23.60 -1.69
N PRO A 3 -18.20 24.17 -1.22
CA PRO A 3 -18.26 25.28 -0.24
C PRO A 3 -17.57 25.04 1.12
N VAL A 4 -17.28 23.79 1.49
CA VAL A 4 -16.68 23.43 2.78
C VAL A 4 -15.25 23.97 2.95
N GLN A 5 -14.56 24.33 1.86
CA GLN A 5 -13.15 24.76 1.88
C GLN A 5 -12.90 26.16 2.49
N LYS A 6 -13.94 26.94 2.84
CA LYS A 6 -13.80 28.37 3.22
C LYS A 6 -13.64 28.69 4.72
N LYS A 7 -13.79 27.73 5.65
CA LYS A 7 -13.84 28.04 7.11
C LYS A 7 -12.73 27.46 7.99
N ILE A 8 -11.94 26.52 7.50
CA ILE A 8 -10.81 25.93 8.23
C ILE A 8 -9.59 26.05 7.32
N PRO A 9 -8.43 26.57 7.78
CA PRO A 9 -7.20 26.51 7.00
C PRO A 9 -6.82 25.05 6.80
N VAL A 10 -7.25 24.47 5.69
CA VAL A 10 -6.84 23.12 5.32
C VAL A 10 -5.41 23.25 4.82
N LEU A 11 -4.46 22.74 5.61
CA LEU A 11 -3.07 22.61 5.14
C LEU A 11 -3.08 21.72 3.89
N ILE A 12 -2.69 22.27 2.76
CA ILE A 12 -2.56 21.54 1.50
C ILE A 12 -1.10 21.07 1.36
N HIS A 13 -0.91 19.79 1.08
CA HIS A 13 0.39 19.20 0.75
C HIS A 13 0.26 18.47 -0.58
N ASN A 14 1.06 18.84 -1.57
CA ASN A 14 1.02 18.32 -2.96
C ASN A 14 -0.38 18.35 -3.57
N GLY A 15 -1.09 19.48 -3.43
CA GLY A 15 -2.42 19.68 -4.02
C GLY A 15 -3.58 18.96 -3.31
N LYS A 16 -3.33 18.19 -2.24
CA LYS A 16 -4.38 17.56 -1.43
C LYS A 16 -4.44 18.10 -0.01
N PRO A 17 -5.63 18.11 0.61
CA PRO A 17 -5.75 18.27 2.06
C PRO A 17 -4.82 17.31 2.79
N ARG A 18 -3.99 17.82 3.71
CA ARG A 18 -3.14 17.01 4.60
C ARG A 18 -3.95 15.94 5.35
N ALA A 19 -5.23 16.23 5.61
CA ALA A 19 -6.17 15.28 6.19
C ALA A 19 -6.37 14.03 5.31
N GLN A 20 -6.43 14.16 3.98
CA GLN A 20 -6.61 13.03 3.07
C GLN A 20 -5.36 12.13 3.03
N ALA A 21 -4.16 12.73 3.01
CA ALA A 21 -2.92 11.95 3.07
C ALA A 21 -2.81 11.16 4.39
N ARG A 22 -3.21 11.77 5.52
CA ARG A 22 -3.24 11.10 6.83
C ARG A 22 -4.31 10.02 6.91
N PHE A 23 -5.47 10.24 6.32
CA PHE A 23 -6.52 9.23 6.24
C PHE A 23 -6.03 7.97 5.54
N TRP A 24 -5.35 8.13 4.39
CA TRP A 24 -4.82 6.98 3.68
C TRP A 24 -3.66 6.30 4.39
N ALA A 25 -2.78 7.05 5.08
CA ALA A 25 -1.75 6.44 5.91
C ALA A 25 -2.37 5.62 7.06
N ASP A 26 -3.40 6.15 7.73
CA ASP A 26 -4.15 5.42 8.76
C ASP A 26 -4.85 4.18 8.18
N PHE A 27 -5.37 4.27 6.96
CA PHE A 27 -5.93 3.12 6.24
C PHE A 27 -4.86 2.04 5.99
N VAL A 28 -3.65 2.42 5.55
CA VAL A 28 -2.55 1.47 5.36
C VAL A 28 -2.21 0.79 6.69
N ASP A 29 -1.99 1.55 7.76
CA ASP A 29 -1.63 1.02 9.07
C ASP A 29 -2.70 0.11 9.68
N LYS A 30 -3.98 0.44 9.50
CA LYS A 30 -5.09 -0.31 10.12
C LYS A 30 -5.65 -1.43 9.27
N LYS A 31 -5.61 -1.31 7.94
CA LYS A 31 -6.24 -2.27 7.02
C LYS A 31 -5.21 -3.12 6.31
N VAL A 32 -4.21 -2.53 5.66
CA VAL A 32 -3.22 -3.31 4.92
C VAL A 32 -2.38 -4.16 5.87
N TYR A 33 -1.92 -3.59 6.98
CA TYR A 33 -1.16 -4.35 7.98
C TYR A 33 -1.99 -5.46 8.64
N GLU A 34 -3.19 -5.14 9.12
CA GLU A 34 -4.04 -6.09 9.87
C GLU A 34 -4.44 -7.28 9.00
N VAL A 35 -4.93 -7.00 7.79
CA VAL A 35 -5.34 -8.06 6.87
C VAL A 35 -4.14 -8.79 6.28
N GLY A 36 -3.06 -8.08 5.95
CA GLY A 36 -1.81 -8.68 5.51
C GLY A 36 -1.27 -9.68 6.55
N ARG A 37 -1.33 -9.33 7.84
CA ARG A 37 -0.93 -10.22 8.93
C ARG A 37 -1.70 -11.53 8.96
N ARG A 38 -3.00 -11.47 8.67
CA ARG A 38 -3.85 -12.67 8.65
C ARG A 38 -3.42 -13.67 7.57
N ILE A 39 -2.73 -13.22 6.51
CA ILE A 39 -2.22 -14.12 5.46
C ILE A 39 -1.20 -15.12 6.01
N TRP A 40 -0.27 -14.68 6.87
CA TRP A 40 0.72 -15.59 7.45
C TRP A 40 0.31 -16.17 8.80
N SER A 41 -0.73 -15.64 9.45
CA SER A 41 -1.16 -16.10 10.78
C SER A 41 -2.40 -16.99 10.79
N THR A 42 -3.04 -17.26 9.65
CA THR A 42 -4.29 -18.05 9.56
C THR A 42 -4.20 -19.14 8.49
N LYS A 43 -5.16 -20.09 8.49
CA LYS A 43 -5.22 -21.23 7.55
C LYS A 43 -6.67 -21.52 7.14
N GLY A 44 -6.85 -22.28 6.06
CA GLY A 44 -8.17 -22.71 5.58
C GLY A 44 -9.06 -21.55 5.18
N ASP A 45 -10.34 -21.59 5.56
CA ASP A 45 -11.34 -20.58 5.18
C ASP A 45 -10.98 -19.16 5.67
N GLU A 46 -10.29 -19.04 6.82
CA GLU A 46 -9.85 -17.74 7.34
C GLU A 46 -8.77 -17.09 6.47
N LEU A 47 -7.89 -17.90 5.87
CA LEU A 47 -6.85 -17.46 4.94
C LEU A 47 -7.48 -16.98 3.63
N GLU A 48 -8.46 -17.72 3.09
CA GLU A 48 -9.18 -17.31 1.87
C GLU A 48 -9.96 -16.01 2.08
N ALA A 49 -10.56 -15.82 3.26
CA ALA A 49 -11.20 -14.56 3.63
C ALA A 49 -10.17 -13.41 3.73
N ALA A 50 -9.03 -13.65 4.40
CA ALA A 50 -7.97 -12.65 4.51
C ALA A 50 -7.38 -12.25 3.15
N LYS A 51 -7.21 -13.20 2.24
CA LYS A 51 -6.79 -12.96 0.86
C LYS A 51 -7.76 -12.03 0.13
N LYS A 52 -9.05 -12.31 0.20
CA LYS A 52 -10.07 -11.46 -0.42
C LYS A 52 -10.04 -10.03 0.16
N ASP A 53 -10.02 -9.93 1.48
CA ASP A 53 -9.96 -8.64 2.19
C ASP A 53 -8.71 -7.84 1.78
N LEU A 54 -7.55 -8.51 1.64
CA LEU A 54 -6.29 -7.87 1.28
C LEU A 54 -6.35 -7.35 -0.16
N ILE A 55 -6.82 -8.18 -1.10
CA ILE A 55 -6.98 -7.80 -2.49
C ILE A 55 -7.90 -6.58 -2.61
N ASP A 56 -9.02 -6.56 -1.89
CA ASP A 56 -9.96 -5.44 -1.92
C ASP A 56 -9.33 -4.16 -1.34
N ALA A 57 -8.56 -4.27 -0.25
CA ALA A 57 -7.82 -3.13 0.32
C ALA A 57 -6.77 -2.56 -0.65
N LEU A 58 -6.03 -3.44 -1.34
CA LEU A 58 -5.01 -3.04 -2.31
C LEU A 58 -5.62 -2.45 -3.59
N LYS A 59 -6.77 -2.96 -4.06
CA LYS A 59 -7.54 -2.35 -5.17
C LYS A 59 -8.03 -0.96 -4.85
N LEU A 60 -8.44 -0.73 -3.60
CA LEU A 60 -8.85 0.61 -3.15
C LEU A 60 -7.66 1.58 -3.19
N LEU A 61 -6.47 1.15 -2.75
CA LEU A 61 -5.24 1.94 -2.88
C LEU A 61 -4.83 2.15 -4.33
N GLU A 62 -4.99 1.14 -5.20
CA GLU A 62 -4.74 1.29 -6.62
C GLU A 62 -5.68 2.30 -7.29
N THR A 63 -6.95 2.32 -6.88
CA THR A 63 -7.92 3.32 -7.33
C THR A 63 -7.51 4.72 -6.90
N GLU A 64 -7.03 4.88 -5.67
CA GLU A 64 -6.48 6.16 -5.20
C GLU A 64 -5.19 6.54 -5.94
N LEU A 65 -4.30 5.60 -6.26
CA LEU A 65 -3.12 5.86 -7.08
C LEU A 65 -3.50 6.32 -8.49
N ALA A 66 -4.58 5.78 -9.05
CA ALA A 66 -5.06 6.06 -10.39
C ALA A 66 -3.92 5.94 -11.43
N ASP A 67 -3.67 6.99 -12.22
CA ASP A 67 -2.58 7.02 -13.22
C ASP A 67 -1.36 7.82 -12.76
N LYS A 68 -1.32 8.24 -11.49
CA LYS A 68 -0.21 9.02 -10.96
C LYS A 68 1.03 8.13 -10.79
N PRO A 69 2.25 8.67 -11.02
CA PRO A 69 3.46 7.91 -10.77
C PRO A 69 3.66 7.61 -9.28
N TYR A 70 3.15 8.48 -8.40
CA TYR A 70 3.20 8.37 -6.94
C TYR A 70 1.87 8.81 -6.30
N PHE A 71 1.61 8.41 -5.06
CA PHE A 71 0.47 8.90 -4.29
C PHE A 71 0.55 10.40 -4.00
N GLY A 72 1.78 10.92 -3.90
CA GLY A 72 2.10 12.35 -3.85
C GLY A 72 1.91 13.11 -5.17
N GLY A 73 1.39 12.48 -6.23
CA GLY A 73 1.25 13.06 -7.57
C GLY A 73 2.49 12.77 -8.40
N ASP A 74 3.12 13.81 -8.94
CA ASP A 74 4.35 13.69 -9.74
C ASP A 74 5.59 13.39 -8.89
N ASN A 75 5.51 13.67 -7.59
CA ASN A 75 6.61 13.51 -6.64
C ASN A 75 6.31 12.41 -5.62
N PHE A 76 7.35 11.67 -5.25
CA PHE A 76 7.32 10.73 -4.14
C PHE A 76 6.96 11.47 -2.84
N GLY A 77 5.90 11.05 -2.16
CA GLY A 77 5.31 11.78 -1.04
C GLY A 77 5.05 10.92 0.19
N PHE A 78 4.35 11.52 1.15
CA PHE A 78 4.10 10.94 2.47
C PHE A 78 3.43 9.55 2.42
N LEU A 79 2.37 9.40 1.62
CA LEU A 79 1.68 8.11 1.51
C LEU A 79 2.54 7.06 0.80
N ASP A 80 3.40 7.49 -0.12
CA ASP A 80 4.34 6.56 -0.76
C ASP A 80 5.32 5.98 0.27
N VAL A 81 5.83 6.82 1.17
CA VAL A 81 6.68 6.37 2.30
C VAL A 81 5.93 5.41 3.22
N ALA A 82 4.68 5.73 3.56
CA ALA A 82 3.87 4.90 4.46
C ALA A 82 3.57 3.51 3.88
N LEU A 83 3.31 3.42 2.56
CA LEU A 83 2.91 2.17 1.92
C LEU A 83 4.09 1.34 1.41
N ILE A 84 5.20 1.96 0.97
CA ILE A 84 6.25 1.23 0.24
C ILE A 84 6.97 0.20 1.10
N THR A 85 7.00 0.39 2.41
CA THR A 85 7.56 -0.59 3.35
C THR A 85 6.85 -1.94 3.30
N PHE A 86 5.54 -1.92 3.03
CA PHE A 86 4.71 -3.13 2.87
C PHE A 86 4.97 -3.88 1.56
N SER A 87 5.61 -3.26 0.55
CA SER A 87 5.90 -3.97 -0.69
C SER A 87 6.92 -5.11 -0.51
N THR A 88 7.71 -5.07 0.57
CA THR A 88 8.61 -6.19 0.94
C THR A 88 7.84 -7.47 1.27
N ARG A 89 6.59 -7.35 1.72
CA ARG A 89 5.70 -8.45 2.09
C ARG A 89 4.88 -8.99 0.92
N PHE A 90 4.94 -8.36 -0.25
CA PHE A 90 4.16 -8.79 -1.42
C PHE A 90 4.49 -10.22 -1.83
N TYR A 91 5.77 -10.61 -1.77
CA TYR A 91 6.19 -11.98 -2.04
C TYR A 91 5.57 -12.98 -1.04
N THR A 92 5.59 -12.65 0.26
CA THR A 92 4.91 -13.45 1.31
C THR A 92 3.43 -13.60 1.00
N TYR A 93 2.75 -12.49 0.65
CA TYR A 93 1.32 -12.52 0.34
C TYR A 93 0.99 -13.42 -0.84
N GLU A 94 1.72 -13.28 -1.95
CA GLU A 94 1.50 -14.08 -3.15
C GLU A 94 1.78 -15.57 -2.88
N THR A 95 2.81 -15.88 -2.10
CA THR A 95 3.25 -17.26 -1.81
C THR A 95 2.30 -17.97 -0.86
N LEU A 96 2.02 -17.38 0.30
CA LEU A 96 1.15 -17.99 1.32
C LEU A 96 -0.33 -17.92 0.93
N GLY A 97 -0.77 -16.83 0.29
CA GLY A 97 -2.15 -16.67 -0.18
C GLY A 97 -2.43 -17.31 -1.53
N ASN A 98 -1.42 -17.88 -2.20
CA ASN A 98 -1.51 -18.51 -3.52
C ASN A 98 -2.31 -17.65 -4.52
N PHE A 99 -1.84 -16.43 -4.77
CA PHE A 99 -2.47 -15.48 -5.69
C PHE A 99 -1.45 -14.53 -6.31
N SER A 100 -1.84 -13.82 -7.38
CA SER A 100 -0.98 -12.81 -7.99
C SER A 100 -1.49 -11.39 -7.72
N LEU A 101 -0.64 -10.58 -7.09
CA LEU A 101 -0.89 -9.16 -6.93
C LEU A 101 -0.89 -8.43 -8.27
N ARG A 102 -0.13 -8.90 -9.26
CA ARG A 102 -0.11 -8.28 -10.59
C ARG A 102 -1.43 -8.43 -11.33
N GLU A 103 -2.11 -9.57 -11.16
CA GLU A 103 -3.40 -9.82 -11.80
C GLU A 103 -4.53 -8.95 -11.22
N HIS A 104 -4.43 -8.62 -9.92
CA HIS A 104 -5.45 -7.85 -9.23
C HIS A 104 -5.15 -6.36 -9.10
N CYS A 105 -3.87 -6.00 -8.96
CA CYS A 105 -3.38 -4.65 -8.68
C CYS A 105 -2.14 -4.28 -9.53
N PRO A 106 -2.21 -4.32 -10.88
CA PRO A 106 -1.05 -4.16 -11.76
C PRO A 106 -0.34 -2.80 -11.64
N LYS A 107 -1.07 -1.69 -11.47
CA LYS A 107 -0.51 -0.34 -11.30
C LYS A 107 0.17 -0.20 -9.95
N LEU A 108 -0.37 -0.82 -8.90
CA LEU A 108 0.28 -0.81 -7.59
C LEU A 108 1.60 -1.59 -7.62
N VAL A 109 1.64 -2.74 -8.28
CA VAL A 109 2.89 -3.49 -8.50
C VAL A 109 3.89 -2.67 -9.32
N ALA A 110 3.44 -1.97 -10.37
CA ALA A 110 4.28 -1.08 -11.15
C ALA A 110 4.82 0.12 -10.34
N TRP A 111 3.99 0.69 -9.47
CA TRP A 111 4.37 1.74 -8.53
C TRP A 111 5.45 1.26 -7.56
N ALA A 112 5.30 0.07 -6.95
CA ALA A 112 6.30 -0.48 -6.05
C ALA A 112 7.66 -0.64 -6.74
N LYS A 113 7.68 -1.18 -7.96
CA LYS A 113 8.90 -1.27 -8.78
C LYS A 113 9.52 0.10 -9.08
N ARG A 114 8.69 1.11 -9.38
CA ARG A 114 9.15 2.48 -9.62
C ARG A 114 9.79 3.09 -8.37
N CYS A 115 9.19 2.85 -7.21
CA CYS A 115 9.73 3.31 -5.93
C CYS A 115 11.08 2.64 -5.60
N MET A 116 11.28 1.37 -5.95
CA MET A 116 12.56 0.66 -5.76
C MET A 116 13.73 1.27 -6.54
N ASN A 117 13.47 2.04 -7.60
CA ASN A 117 14.52 2.77 -8.33
C ASN A 117 15.07 3.98 -7.54
N LYS A 118 14.43 4.37 -6.42
CA LYS A 118 14.92 5.43 -5.55
C LYS A 118 15.91 4.84 -4.55
N GLU A 119 17.10 5.43 -4.48
CA GLU A 119 18.16 5.01 -3.55
C GLU A 119 17.69 5.00 -2.08
N SER A 120 16.88 5.97 -1.68
CA SER A 120 16.31 6.05 -0.33
C SER A 120 15.37 4.89 0.00
N VAL A 121 14.77 4.23 -1.00
CA VAL A 121 13.89 3.08 -0.81
C VAL A 121 14.71 1.81 -0.86
N SER A 122 15.53 1.62 -1.91
CA SER A 122 16.30 0.39 -2.10
C SER A 122 17.31 0.11 -1.00
N LYS A 123 17.88 1.14 -0.37
CA LYS A 123 18.79 0.98 0.78
C LYS A 123 18.07 0.71 2.10
N SER A 124 16.78 1.01 2.21
CA SER A 124 16.02 0.89 3.46
C SER A 124 15.20 -0.37 3.55
N LEU A 125 14.79 -0.94 2.41
CA LEU A 125 13.94 -2.13 2.39
C LEU A 125 14.75 -3.42 2.48
N VAL A 126 14.24 -4.35 3.28
CA VAL A 126 14.79 -5.71 3.40
C VAL A 126 14.39 -6.53 2.17
N ASP A 127 15.24 -7.50 1.81
CA ASP A 127 14.96 -8.46 0.76
C ASP A 127 13.63 -9.21 1.01
N PRO A 128 12.70 -9.29 0.03
CA PRO A 128 11.41 -9.95 0.18
C PRO A 128 11.47 -11.45 0.54
N GLN A 129 12.52 -12.17 0.14
CA GLN A 129 12.65 -13.60 0.45
C GLN A 129 13.04 -13.80 1.93
N LYS A 130 13.98 -13.01 2.44
CA LYS A 130 14.34 -13.03 3.88
C LYS A 130 13.17 -12.70 4.79
N VAL A 131 12.30 -11.83 4.30
CA VAL A 131 11.06 -11.46 4.95
C VAL A 131 10.10 -12.66 5.03
N TYR A 132 9.91 -13.37 3.92
CA TYR A 132 9.10 -14.58 3.86
C TYR A 132 9.65 -15.69 4.78
N GLU A 133 10.97 -15.90 4.78
CA GLU A 133 11.63 -16.89 5.66
C GLU A 133 11.39 -16.65 7.16
N TYR A 134 11.06 -15.42 7.56
CA TYR A 134 10.72 -15.09 8.95
C TYR A 134 9.23 -15.28 9.27
N GLU A 135 8.37 -15.37 8.26
CA GLU A 135 6.91 -15.36 8.39
C GLU A 135 6.23 -16.67 8.02
N ASP A 136 6.92 -17.56 7.31
CA ASP A 136 6.55 -18.98 7.12
C ASP A 136 6.81 -19.81 8.40
#